data_AF-M0G1N9-F1
#
_entry.id   AF-M0G1N9-F1
#
_cell.length_a   1.000
_cell.length_b   1.000
_cell.length_c   1.000
_cell.angle_alpha   90.00
_cell.angle_beta   90.00
_cell.angle_gamma   90.00
#
_symmetry.space_group_name_H-M   'P 1'
#
loop_
_entity.id
_entity.type
_entity.pdbx_description
1 polymer ?
#
loop_
_entity_poly.entity_id
_entity_poly.type
_entity_poly.pdbx_seq_one_letter_code
_entity_poly.pdbx_strand_id
1 'polypeptide(L)' 'MKKQELIHLHGLLAEVHTQIEAWEDEEISLVEYNELGVRPTSIHKSKTDHKAAVFKLAKGITGAMREAEPEPLAPQAD' A
#
# COMPACT_ATOMS: atom_id res chain seq x y z
N MET A 1 12.94 -2.78 -10.76
CA MET A 1 11.93 -3.87 -10.75
C MET A 1 11.44 -4.20 -12.16
N LYS A 2 11.36 -5.48 -12.50
CA LYS A 2 10.74 -6.06 -13.70
C LYS A 2 9.20 -5.99 -13.61
N LYS A 3 8.49 -6.19 -14.73
CA LYS A 3 7.02 -6.12 -14.75
C LYS A 3 6.37 -7.16 -13.83
N GLN A 4 6.87 -8.41 -13.86
CA GLN A 4 6.34 -9.48 -13.02
C GLN A 4 6.54 -9.21 -11.52
N GLU A 5 7.70 -8.67 -11.13
CA GLU A 5 7.94 -8.24 -9.74
C GLU A 5 6.94 -7.17 -9.29
N LEU A 6 6.57 -6.23 -10.17
CA LEU A 6 5.55 -5.21 -9.87
C LEU A 6 4.14 -5.78 -9.79
N ILE A 7 3.79 -6.76 -10.64
CA ILE A 7 2.48 -7.43 -10.58
C ILE A 7 2.35 -8.21 -9.26
N HIS A 8 3.39 -8.97 -8.87
CA HIS A 8 3.38 -9.70 -7.61
C HIS A 8 3.32 -8.76 -6.40
N LEU A 9 4.11 -7.67 -6.40
CA LEU A 9 4.05 -6.69 -5.33
C LEU A 9 2.68 -6.00 -5.24
N HIS A 10 2.07 -5.67 -6.37
CA HIS A 10 0.72 -5.11 -6.41
C HIS A 10 -0.28 -6.10 -5.79
N GLY A 11 -0.24 -7.37 -6.18
CA GLY A 11 -1.07 -8.42 -5.58
C GLY A 11 -0.87 -8.52 -4.07
N LEU A 12 0.38 -8.60 -3.60
CA LEU A 12 0.69 -8.68 -2.18
C LEU A 12 0.15 -7.47 -1.39
N LEU A 13 0.30 -6.25 -1.90
CA LEU A 13 -0.20 -5.06 -1.22
C LEU A 13 -1.74 -5.00 -1.18
N ALA A 14 -2.43 -5.54 -2.18
CA ALA A 14 -3.88 -5.66 -2.16
C ALA A 14 -4.36 -6.65 -1.08
N GLU A 15 -3.65 -7.78 -0.92
CA GLU A 15 -3.93 -8.73 0.18
C GLU A 15 -3.61 -8.11 1.55
N VAL A 16 -2.50 -7.36 1.68
CA VAL A 16 -2.15 -6.65 2.92
C VAL A 16 -3.23 -5.63 3.29
N HIS A 17 -3.72 -4.83 2.34
CA HIS A 17 -4.83 -3.90 2.58
C HIS A 17 -6.06 -4.63 3.10
N THR A 18 -6.51 -5.68 2.40
CA THR A 18 -7.65 -6.51 2.81
C THR A 18 -7.47 -7.09 4.22
N GLN A 19 -6.24 -7.51 4.54
CA GLN A 19 -5.94 -8.10 5.85
C GLN A 19 -5.98 -7.08 6.99
N ILE A 20 -5.54 -5.84 6.74
CA ILE A 20 -5.60 -4.76 7.74
C ILE A 20 -7.06 -4.40 8.01
N GLU A 21 -7.88 -4.22 6.97
CA GLU A 21 -9.32 -3.96 7.16
C GLU A 21 -10.00 -5.04 7.99
N ALA A 22 -9.64 -6.30 7.75
CA ALA A 22 -10.15 -7.43 8.52
C ALA A 22 -9.68 -7.46 9.99
N TRP A 23 -8.50 -6.91 10.29
CA TRP A 23 -7.98 -6.84 11.67
C TRP A 23 -8.59 -5.69 12.46
N GLU A 24 -8.74 -4.53 11.83
CA GLU A 24 -9.27 -3.32 12.47
C GLU A 24 -10.81 -3.27 12.45
N ASP A 25 -11.47 -4.17 11.72
CA ASP A 25 -12.92 -4.15 11.45
C ASP A 25 -13.37 -2.78 10.89
N GLU A 26 -12.50 -2.17 10.07
CA GLU A 26 -12.65 -0.82 9.51
C GLU A 26 -12.27 -0.82 8.02
N GLU A 27 -13.02 -0.07 7.21
CA GLU A 27 -12.71 0.14 5.80
C GLU A 27 -11.63 1.22 5.63
N ILE A 28 -10.53 0.89 4.96
CA ILE A 28 -9.46 1.81 4.62
C ILE A 28 -9.71 2.38 3.23
N SER A 29 -9.94 3.69 3.19
CA SER A 29 -10.18 4.41 1.93
C SER A 29 -8.99 4.34 0.98
N LEU A 30 -9.22 3.77 -0.20
CA LEU A 30 -8.25 3.68 -1.30
C LEU A 30 -8.69 4.43 -2.56
N VAL A 31 -9.34 5.60 -2.41
CA VAL A 31 -9.90 6.38 -3.54
C VAL A 31 -8.87 6.60 -4.66
N GLU A 32 -7.68 7.14 -4.33
CA GLU A 32 -6.64 7.43 -5.35
C GLU A 32 -6.14 6.18 -6.09
N TYR A 33 -6.21 5.00 -5.46
CA TYR A 33 -5.85 3.72 -6.10
C TYR A 33 -7.00 3.22 -6.97
N ASN A 34 -8.24 3.27 -6.48
CA ASN A 34 -9.42 2.81 -7.18
C ASN A 34 -9.67 3.59 -8.48
N GLU A 35 -9.40 4.89 -8.49
CA GLU A 35 -9.50 5.76 -9.68
C GLU A 35 -8.54 5.36 -10.81
N LEU A 36 -7.43 4.67 -10.51
CA LEU A 36 -6.52 4.19 -11.56
C LEU A 36 -7.14 3.10 -12.43
N GLY A 37 -8.12 2.35 -11.91
CA GLY A 37 -8.74 1.23 -12.62
C GLY A 37 -7.74 0.11 -12.99
N VAL A 38 -6.65 -0.03 -12.23
CA VAL A 38 -5.62 -1.06 -12.41
C VAL A 38 -5.69 -2.01 -11.23
N ARG A 39 -5.96 -3.29 -11.49
CA ARG A 39 -5.95 -4.35 -10.47
C ARG A 39 -4.74 -5.28 -10.66
N PRO A 40 -4.38 -6.10 -9.65
CA PRO A 40 -3.31 -7.10 -9.81
C PRO A 40 -3.53 -8.02 -11.02
N THR A 41 -4.78 -8.38 -11.29
CA THR A 41 -5.21 -9.22 -12.42
C THR A 41 -5.16 -8.52 -13.78
N SER A 42 -4.95 -7.20 -13.81
CA SER A 42 -4.86 -6.41 -15.04
C SER A 42 -3.52 -6.59 -15.76
N ILE A 43 -3.06 -7.82 -15.98
CA ILE A 43 -1.70 -8.16 -16.47
C ILE A 43 -1.34 -7.57 -17.84
N HIS A 44 -2.34 -7.15 -18.60
CA HIS A 44 -2.19 -6.49 -19.90
C HIS A 44 -1.78 -5.00 -19.76
N LYS A 45 -2.00 -4.38 -18.59
CA LYS A 45 -1.62 -2.99 -18.31
C LYS A 45 -0.11 -2.81 -18.28
N SER A 46 0.34 -1.56 -18.40
CA SER A 46 1.76 -1.25 -18.55
C SER A 46 2.52 -1.49 -17.24
N LYS A 47 3.85 -1.61 -17.34
CA LYS A 47 4.71 -1.64 -16.15
C LYS A 47 4.53 -0.37 -15.28
N THR A 48 4.34 0.78 -15.91
CA THR A 48 4.14 2.06 -15.23
C THR A 48 2.79 2.11 -14.51
N ASP A 49 1.75 1.49 -15.08
CA ASP A 49 0.41 1.41 -14.49
C ASP A 49 0.45 0.62 -13.18
N HIS A 50 1.06 -0.57 -13.19
CA HIS A 50 1.24 -1.37 -11.98
C HIS A 50 2.12 -0.67 -10.94
N LYS A 51 3.15 0.08 -11.39
CA LYS A 51 3.98 0.88 -10.48
C LYS A 51 3.15 1.99 -9.81
N ALA A 52 2.32 2.72 -10.55
CA ALA A 52 1.45 3.75 -10.00
C ALA A 52 0.47 3.16 -8.97
N ALA A 53 -0.15 2.01 -9.30
CA ALA A 53 -1.03 1.30 -8.38
C ALA A 53 -0.34 0.91 -7.07
N VAL A 54 0.88 0.35 -7.15
CA VAL A 54 1.70 0.04 -5.96
C VAL A 54 1.91 1.26 -5.07
N PHE A 55 2.25 2.42 -5.65
CA PHE A 55 2.46 3.64 -4.86
C PHE A 55 1.17 4.13 -4.19
N LYS A 56 0.05 4.10 -4.90
CA LYS A 56 -1.24 4.54 -4.35
C LYS A 56 -1.75 3.59 -3.26
N LEU A 57 -1.59 2.27 -3.44
CA LEU A 57 -1.88 1.28 -2.41
C LEU A 57 -1.02 1.50 -1.16
N ALA A 58 0.29 1.59 -1.32
CA ALA A 58 1.20 1.80 -0.20
C ALA A 58 0.85 3.07 0.56
N LYS A 59 0.62 4.19 -0.15
CA LYS A 59 0.22 5.47 0.46
C LYS A 59 -1.10 5.36 1.21
N GLY A 60 -2.11 4.69 0.65
CA GLY A 60 -3.41 4.50 1.28
C GLY A 60 -3.31 3.66 2.55
N ILE A 61 -2.60 2.53 2.48
CA ILE A 61 -2.34 1.66 3.64
C ILE A 61 -1.61 2.45 4.73
N THR A 62 -0.49 3.11 4.42
CA THR A 62 0.29 3.83 5.45
C THR A 62 -0.41 5.08 5.96
N GLY A 63 -1.30 5.69 5.18
CA GLY A 63 -2.07 6.86 5.60
C GLY A 63 -3.16 6.53 6.62
N ALA A 64 -3.65 5.28 6.63
CA ALA A 64 -4.57 4.80 7.67
C ALA A 64 -3.86 4.41 8.97
N MET A 65 -2.55 4.15 8.91
CA MET A 65 -1.76 3.85 10.10
C MET A 65 -1.61 5.15 10.91
N ARG A 66 -2.05 5.10 12.18
CA ARG A 66 -1.85 6.21 13.14
C ARG A 66 -0.36 6.55 13.20
N GLU A 67 0.01 7.83 13.17
CA GLU A 67 1.38 8.24 13.47
C GLU A 67 1.76 7.62 14.81
N ALA A 68 2.73 6.71 14.81
CA ALA A 68 3.34 6.27 16.04
C ALA A 68 3.91 7.52 16.69
N GLU A 69 3.43 7.89 17.88
CA GLU A 69 4.10 8.85 18.75
C GLU A 69 5.58 8.46 18.76
N PRO A 70 6.51 9.35 18.37
CA PRO A 70 7.91 9.00 18.36
C PRO A 70 8.27 8.53 19.76
N GLU A 71 8.72 7.27 19.89
CA GLU A 71 9.19 6.76 21.17
C GLU A 71 10.22 7.77 21.70
N PRO A 72 10.11 8.21 22.98
CA PRO A 72 11.05 9.15 23.54
C PRO A 72 12.46 8.57 23.39
N LEU A 73 13.26 9.16 22.51
CA LEU A 73 14.65 8.79 22.37
C LEU A 73 15.29 9.03 23.73
N ALA A 74 15.83 7.96 24.34
CA ALA A 74 16.55 8.07 25.59
C ALA A 74 17.61 9.18 25.45
N PRO A 75 17.73 10.10 26.43
CA PRO A 75 18.68 11.18 26.34
C PRO A 75 20.08 10.59 26.12
N GLN A 76 20.76 11.06 25.07
CA GLN A 76 22.17 10.72 24.87
C GLN A 76 22.94 11.31 26.05
N ALA A 77 23.67 10.46 26.77
CA ALA A 77 24.57 10.92 27.82
C ALA A 77 25.79 11.57 27.16
N ASP A 78 26.11 12.80 27.59
CA ASP A 78 27.32 13.55 27.20
C ASP A 78 28.62 12.86 27.66
#